data_AF-A0A3L9HKT0-F1
#
_entry.id   AF-A0A3L9HKT0-F1
#
_cell.length_a   1.000
_cell.length_b   1.000
_cell.length_c   1.000
_cell.angle_alpha   90.00
_cell.angle_beta   90.00
_cell.angle_gamma   90.00
#
_symmetry.space_group_name_H-M   'P 1'
#
loop_
_entity.id
_entity.type
_entity.pdbx_description
1 polymer ?
#
loop_
_entity_poly.entity_id
_entity_poly.type
_entity_poly.pdbx_seq_one_letter_code
_entity_poly.pdbx_strand_id
1 'polypeptide(L)'
;IPGLVNMALYVSPIVSGEVIRSRGGSTSEFTPGYVKPKHEVNPQMTLRRLPDEDPQNLADPAYRRRRIIMQNMRDEELAIAQVEEMQAVSAVLKGKYTMTGEAFDPVEVDMGRSAANNITQSGGTEWSKRDKSTYDPTDDIEAYALNASGVVNIIVFDPKGWALFRSFKAVKEKLDTRRGS
;
A
#
# COMPACT_ATOMS: atom_id res chain seq x y z
N ILE A 1 -21.11 -4.94 -5.44
CA ILE A 1 -20.04 -4.16 -4.77
C ILE A 1 -19.27 -5.16 -3.94
N PRO A 2 -17.99 -5.44 -4.26
CA PRO A 2 -17.12 -6.31 -3.44
C PRO A 2 -17.15 -5.85 -1.98
N GLY A 3 -17.12 -6.80 -1.05
CA GLY A 3 -17.12 -6.51 0.39
C GLY A 3 -15.79 -5.93 0.87
N LEU A 4 -15.70 -5.58 2.15
CA LEU A 4 -14.41 -5.40 2.81
C LEU A 4 -13.74 -6.78 2.88
N VAL A 5 -12.82 -7.06 1.96
CA VAL A 5 -12.06 -8.32 1.92
C VAL A 5 -10.77 -8.13 2.70
N ASN A 6 -10.42 -9.13 3.51
CA ASN A 6 -9.13 -9.16 4.21
C ASN A 6 -8.01 -9.47 3.22
N MET A 7 -6.85 -8.86 3.45
CA MET A 7 -5.65 -9.10 2.67
C MET A 7 -5.28 -10.59 2.66
N ALA A 8 -4.88 -11.11 1.50
CA ALA A 8 -4.51 -12.51 1.38
C ALA A 8 -3.21 -12.83 2.15
N LEU A 9 -3.11 -14.06 2.65
CA LEU A 9 -1.93 -14.53 3.38
C LEU A 9 -0.94 -15.21 2.45
N TYR A 10 0.36 -15.03 2.71
CA TYR A 10 1.38 -15.80 2.04
C TYR A 10 1.38 -17.26 2.54
N VAL A 11 1.55 -18.19 1.60
CA VAL A 11 1.59 -19.64 1.82
C VAL A 11 2.96 -20.15 1.36
N SER A 12 3.56 -21.04 2.12
CA SER A 12 4.84 -21.66 1.75
C SER A 12 4.61 -22.77 0.71
N PRO A 13 5.31 -22.77 -0.45
CA PRO A 13 5.11 -23.80 -1.46
C PRO A 13 5.76 -25.15 -1.12
N ILE A 14 6.87 -25.20 -0.37
CA ILE A 14 7.52 -26.39 0.21
C ILE A 14 8.50 -25.87 1.30
N VAL A 15 8.43 -26.38 2.52
CA VAL A 15 9.35 -26.02 3.62
C VAL A 15 10.78 -26.40 3.23
N SER A 16 11.68 -25.42 3.14
CA SER A 16 13.11 -25.63 2.89
C SER A 16 13.94 -24.73 3.80
N GLY A 17 14.70 -25.38 4.70
CA GLY A 17 15.93 -24.89 5.31
C GLY A 17 15.88 -23.58 6.12
N GLU A 18 15.94 -23.70 7.44
CA GLU A 18 16.23 -22.59 8.36
C GLU A 18 17.49 -21.84 7.90
N VAL A 19 17.35 -20.55 7.55
CA VAL A 19 18.47 -19.71 7.16
C VAL A 19 19.19 -19.26 8.43
N ILE A 20 20.27 -19.96 8.78
CA ILE A 20 21.23 -19.52 9.79
C ILE A 20 21.91 -18.24 9.28
N ARG A 21 21.41 -17.08 9.73
CA ARG A 21 21.97 -15.76 9.41
C ARG A 21 23.29 -15.53 10.15
N SER A 22 24.38 -16.14 9.65
CA SER A 22 25.74 -15.78 10.07
C SER A 22 26.47 -14.90 9.06
N ARG A 23 25.98 -14.77 7.81
CA ARG A 23 26.59 -13.90 6.77
C ARG A 23 25.50 -13.32 5.86
N GLY A 24 25.26 -12.02 5.97
CA GLY A 24 24.42 -11.28 5.02
C GLY A 24 25.17 -11.09 3.70
N GLY A 25 24.90 -11.94 2.72
CA GLY A 25 25.29 -11.71 1.34
C GLY A 25 24.26 -10.81 0.66
N SER A 26 24.71 -9.89 -0.20
CA SER A 26 23.82 -9.22 -1.14
C SER A 26 23.50 -10.22 -2.25
N THR A 27 22.24 -10.65 -2.33
CA THR A 27 21.76 -11.52 -3.40
C THR A 27 20.75 -10.74 -4.22
N SER A 28 20.94 -10.68 -5.54
CA SER A 28 20.06 -9.98 -6.49
C SER A 28 18.86 -10.82 -6.93
N GLU A 29 18.77 -12.07 -6.49
CA GLU A 29 17.70 -13.01 -6.79
C GLU A 29 16.85 -13.25 -5.53
N PHE A 30 15.53 -13.14 -5.65
CA PHE A 30 14.60 -13.46 -4.57
C PHE A 30 13.44 -14.30 -5.10
N THR A 31 12.95 -15.22 -4.26
CA THR A 31 11.75 -16.00 -4.57
C THR A 31 10.52 -15.22 -4.10
N PRO A 32 9.55 -14.92 -4.98
CA PRO A 32 8.34 -14.21 -4.59
C PRO A 32 7.47 -15.09 -3.69
N GLY A 33 6.69 -14.44 -2.82
CA GLY A 33 5.76 -15.13 -1.95
C GLY A 33 4.57 -15.66 -2.69
N TYR A 34 4.22 -16.90 -2.39
CA TYR A 34 3.05 -17.53 -2.98
C TYR A 34 1.80 -17.15 -2.19
N VAL A 35 0.75 -16.69 -2.87
CA VAL A 35 -0.51 -16.26 -2.25
C VAL A 35 -1.65 -17.06 -2.90
N LYS A 36 -2.47 -17.72 -2.08
CA LYS A 36 -3.56 -18.58 -2.56
C LYS A 36 -4.78 -18.49 -1.64
N PRO A 37 -5.57 -17.40 -1.74
CA PRO A 37 -6.83 -17.31 -1.01
C PRO A 37 -7.81 -18.39 -1.52
N LYS A 38 -8.71 -18.82 -0.65
CA LYS A 38 -9.76 -19.79 -0.98
C LYS A 38 -11.02 -19.47 -0.21
N HIS A 39 -12.16 -19.58 -0.87
CA HIS A 39 -13.47 -19.49 -0.23
C HIS A 39 -14.29 -20.77 -0.43
N GLU A 40 -15.04 -21.15 0.59
CA GLU A 40 -16.04 -22.20 0.46
C GLU A 40 -17.20 -21.73 -0.43
N VAL A 41 -17.68 -22.60 -1.31
CA VAL A 41 -18.88 -22.34 -2.12
C VAL A 41 -20.08 -22.97 -1.43
N ASN A 42 -20.69 -22.24 -0.50
CA ASN A 42 -21.88 -22.70 0.22
C ASN A 42 -23.18 -22.11 -0.41
N PRO A 43 -24.08 -22.93 -1.00
CA PRO A 43 -25.32 -22.46 -1.65
C PRO A 43 -26.30 -21.71 -0.74
N GLN A 44 -26.20 -21.91 0.58
CA GLN A 44 -27.03 -21.25 1.60
C GLN A 44 -26.53 -19.86 1.96
N MET A 45 -25.37 -19.42 1.43
CA MET A 45 -24.88 -18.07 1.68
C MET A 45 -25.84 -17.02 1.14
N THR A 46 -26.06 -15.98 1.95
CA THR A 46 -26.84 -14.83 1.58
C THR A 46 -26.09 -14.01 0.54
N LEU A 47 -26.62 -13.94 -0.67
CA LEU A 47 -26.06 -13.14 -1.75
C LEU A 47 -26.65 -11.72 -1.72
N ARG A 48 -25.79 -10.72 -1.81
CA ARG A 48 -26.21 -9.36 -2.12
C ARG A 48 -26.52 -9.27 -3.62
N ARG A 49 -27.69 -8.75 -3.96
CA ARG A 49 -28.12 -8.55 -5.36
C ARG A 49 -27.21 -7.55 -6.06
N LEU A 50 -26.88 -7.83 -7.32
CA LEU A 50 -26.20 -6.87 -8.19
C LEU A 50 -27.21 -5.82 -8.68
N PRO A 51 -26.73 -4.60 -9.02
CA PRO A 51 -27.53 -3.67 -9.79
C PRO A 51 -28.04 -4.34 -11.08
N ASP A 52 -29.30 -4.09 -11.44
CA ASP A 52 -29.98 -4.61 -12.64
C ASP A 52 -30.10 -6.14 -12.74
N GLU A 53 -29.91 -6.87 -11.64
CA GLU A 53 -30.13 -8.31 -11.59
C GLU A 53 -31.62 -8.67 -11.42
N ASP A 54 -32.16 -9.48 -12.32
CA ASP A 54 -33.49 -10.08 -12.18
C ASP A 54 -33.57 -10.94 -10.88
N PRO A 55 -34.48 -10.62 -9.94
CA PRO A 55 -34.61 -11.37 -8.70
C PRO A 55 -34.98 -12.84 -8.90
N GLN A 56 -35.67 -13.19 -9.98
CA GLN A 56 -36.16 -14.54 -10.21
C GLN A 56 -35.03 -15.53 -10.51
N ASN A 57 -33.94 -15.06 -11.12
CA ASN A 57 -32.76 -15.87 -11.41
C ASN A 57 -32.09 -16.40 -10.13
N LEU A 58 -32.25 -15.72 -8.99
CA LEU A 58 -31.70 -16.16 -7.70
C LEU A 58 -32.47 -17.33 -7.08
N ALA A 59 -33.60 -17.75 -7.65
CA ALA A 59 -34.29 -18.97 -7.26
C ALA A 59 -33.66 -20.23 -7.89
N ASP A 60 -33.01 -20.10 -9.06
CA ASP A 60 -32.32 -21.21 -9.72
C ASP A 60 -31.02 -21.58 -8.97
N PRO A 61 -30.91 -22.80 -8.41
CA PRO A 61 -29.69 -23.24 -7.71
C PRO A 61 -28.43 -23.19 -8.58
N ALA A 62 -28.55 -23.44 -9.89
CA ALA A 62 -27.40 -23.42 -10.80
C ALA A 62 -26.90 -21.99 -11.05
N TYR A 63 -27.80 -21.02 -11.21
CA TYR A 63 -27.45 -19.60 -11.25
C TYR A 63 -26.83 -19.12 -9.93
N ARG A 64 -27.44 -19.46 -8.78
CA ARG A 64 -26.91 -19.10 -7.44
C ARG A 64 -25.48 -19.58 -7.23
N ARG A 65 -25.20 -20.86 -7.56
CA ARG A 65 -23.86 -21.44 -7.43
C ARG A 65 -22.83 -20.68 -8.27
N ARG A 66 -23.15 -20.39 -9.54
CA ARG A 66 -22.28 -19.60 -10.42
C ARG A 66 -22.03 -18.20 -9.85
N ARG A 67 -23.05 -17.59 -9.25
CA ARG A 67 -22.93 -16.27 -8.63
C ARG A 67 -22.03 -16.23 -7.40
N ILE A 68 -22.10 -17.24 -6.53
CA ILE A 68 -21.19 -17.36 -5.38
C ILE A 68 -19.76 -17.54 -5.88
N ILE A 69 -19.53 -18.42 -6.86
CA ILE A 69 -18.18 -18.62 -7.43
C ILE A 69 -17.63 -17.31 -7.99
N MET A 70 -18.41 -16.59 -8.81
CA MET A 70 -17.97 -15.32 -9.39
C MET A 70 -17.70 -14.25 -8.32
N GLN A 71 -18.47 -14.22 -7.24
CA GLN A 71 -18.24 -13.31 -6.12
C GLN A 71 -16.94 -13.66 -5.40
N ASN A 72 -16.77 -14.93 -5.03
CA ASN A 72 -15.57 -15.44 -4.37
C ASN A 72 -14.32 -15.15 -5.21
N MET A 73 -14.34 -15.41 -6.52
CA MET A 73 -13.21 -15.11 -7.41
C MET A 73 -12.86 -13.62 -7.43
N ARG A 74 -13.84 -12.72 -7.40
CA ARG A 74 -13.59 -11.27 -7.33
C ARG A 74 -13.01 -10.85 -5.99
N ASP A 75 -13.50 -11.46 -4.91
CA ASP A 75 -13.00 -11.18 -3.58
C ASP A 75 -11.56 -11.72 -3.42
N GLU A 76 -11.26 -12.90 -3.98
CA GLU A 76 -9.91 -13.47 -4.05
C GLU A 76 -8.95 -12.59 -4.84
N GLU A 77 -9.36 -12.09 -6.01
CA GLU A 77 -8.56 -11.15 -6.81
C GLU A 77 -8.28 -9.85 -6.03
N LEU A 78 -9.29 -9.30 -5.37
CA LEU A 78 -9.13 -8.09 -4.56
C LEU A 78 -8.18 -8.33 -3.38
N ALA A 79 -8.25 -9.49 -2.73
CA ALA A 79 -7.36 -9.84 -1.64
C ALA A 79 -5.89 -9.94 -2.09
N ILE A 80 -5.64 -10.46 -3.30
CA ILE A 80 -4.30 -10.50 -3.92
C ILE A 80 -3.83 -9.08 -4.24
N ALA A 81 -4.66 -8.26 -4.89
CA ALA A 81 -4.32 -6.88 -5.21
C ALA A 81 -3.99 -6.04 -3.96
N GLN A 82 -4.67 -6.30 -2.83
CA GLN A 82 -4.35 -5.66 -1.55
C GLN A 82 -2.97 -6.05 -1.01
N VAL A 83 -2.54 -7.31 -1.19
CA VAL A 83 -1.19 -7.74 -0.81
C VAL A 83 -0.15 -7.02 -1.65
N GLU A 84 -0.36 -6.98 -2.97
CA GLU A 84 0.53 -6.30 -3.91
C GLU A 84 0.63 -4.81 -3.60
N GLU A 85 -0.50 -4.15 -3.32
CA GLU A 85 -0.52 -2.74 -2.91
C GLU A 85 0.25 -2.51 -1.61
N MET A 86 0.08 -3.39 -0.61
CA MET A 86 0.82 -3.29 0.64
C MET A 86 2.33 -3.46 0.44
N GLN A 87 2.74 -4.40 -0.42
CA GLN A 87 4.15 -4.57 -0.80
C GLN A 87 4.67 -3.32 -1.50
N ALA A 88 3.94 -2.80 -2.50
CA ALA A 88 4.33 -1.62 -3.27
C ALA A 88 4.47 -0.38 -2.37
N VAL A 89 3.48 -0.10 -1.53
CA VAL A 89 3.50 1.02 -0.58
C VAL A 89 4.66 0.87 0.42
N SER A 90 4.87 -0.34 0.96
CA SER A 90 5.97 -0.58 1.90
C SER A 90 7.34 -0.40 1.23
N ALA A 91 7.51 -0.91 0.01
CA ALA A 91 8.72 -0.74 -0.78
C ALA A 91 9.00 0.75 -1.07
N VAL A 92 7.98 1.53 -1.46
CA VAL A 92 8.12 2.96 -1.73
C VAL A 92 8.42 3.76 -0.46
N LEU A 93 7.71 3.49 0.64
CA LEU A 93 7.86 4.27 1.88
C LEU A 93 9.11 3.91 2.66
N LYS A 94 9.40 2.62 2.81
CA LYS A 94 10.47 2.13 3.69
C LYS A 94 11.72 1.68 2.93
N GLY A 95 11.64 1.49 1.61
CA GLY A 95 12.70 0.88 0.80
C GLY A 95 12.75 -0.64 0.92
N LYS A 96 11.83 -1.22 1.70
CA LYS A 96 11.78 -2.64 2.02
C LYS A 96 10.38 -3.06 2.44
N TYR A 97 10.08 -4.33 2.28
CA TYR A 97 8.84 -4.92 2.77
C TYR A 97 9.13 -6.27 3.44
N THR A 98 8.26 -6.66 4.37
CA THR A 98 8.38 -7.94 5.06
C THR A 98 7.19 -8.80 4.69
N MET A 99 7.50 -10.03 4.27
CA MET A 99 6.54 -11.04 3.90
C MET A 99 6.29 -11.93 5.12
N THR A 100 5.05 -11.93 5.59
CA THR A 100 4.66 -12.70 6.78
C THR A 100 3.59 -13.71 6.38
N GLY A 101 3.82 -15.00 6.62
CA GLY A 101 2.82 -16.04 6.48
C GLY A 101 2.85 -16.98 7.68
N GLU A 102 1.76 -17.69 7.94
CA GLU A 102 1.72 -18.68 9.03
C GLU A 102 2.63 -19.88 8.77
N ALA A 103 2.96 -20.14 7.50
CA ALA A 103 3.67 -21.33 7.05
C ALA A 103 5.18 -21.14 6.83
N PHE A 104 5.73 -19.94 7.05
CA PHE A 104 7.16 -19.66 6.91
C PHE A 104 7.58 -18.47 7.78
N ASP A 105 8.86 -18.42 8.15
CA ASP A 105 9.40 -17.32 8.93
C ASP A 105 9.38 -16.00 8.16
N PRO A 106 9.14 -14.86 8.82
CA PRO A 106 9.13 -13.56 8.16
C PRO A 106 10.37 -13.29 7.31
N VAL A 107 10.16 -13.08 6.00
CA VAL A 107 11.24 -12.76 5.05
C VAL A 107 11.23 -11.26 4.79
N GLU A 108 12.35 -10.59 5.04
CA GLU A 108 12.52 -9.17 4.69
C GLU A 108 13.16 -9.08 3.30
N VAL A 109 12.51 -8.32 2.41
CA VAL A 109 13.03 -7.98 1.09
C VAL A 109 13.43 -6.51 1.11
N ASP A 110 14.74 -6.25 1.05
CA ASP A 110 15.33 -4.91 1.02
C ASP A 110 15.73 -4.55 -0.42
N MET A 111 15.22 -3.43 -0.92
CA MET A 111 15.46 -2.93 -2.28
C MET A 111 16.75 -2.07 -2.35
N GLY A 112 17.49 -1.93 -1.25
CA GLY A 112 18.76 -1.22 -1.21
C GLY A 112 18.60 0.30 -1.30
N ARG A 113 17.45 0.85 -0.89
CA ARG A 113 17.24 2.30 -0.90
C ARG A 113 18.15 2.97 0.13
N SER A 114 18.81 4.06 -0.27
CA SER A 114 19.65 4.86 0.64
C SER A 114 18.88 5.28 1.90
N ALA A 115 19.49 5.09 3.06
CA ALA A 115 18.91 5.48 4.35
C ALA A 115 18.65 6.99 4.45
N ALA A 116 19.40 7.81 3.70
CA ALA A 116 19.20 9.26 3.63
C ALA A 116 17.84 9.66 3.01
N ASN A 117 17.19 8.76 2.26
CA ASN A 117 15.85 8.98 1.71
C ASN A 117 14.71 8.71 2.73
N ASN A 118 15.04 8.25 3.94
CA ASN A 118 14.11 8.13 5.06
C ASN A 118 14.25 9.32 6.01
N ILE A 119 13.59 10.42 5.69
CA ILE A 119 13.78 11.69 6.40
C ILE A 119 12.77 11.79 7.55
N THR A 120 13.28 11.92 8.77
CA THR A 120 12.47 12.21 9.96
C THR A 120 12.66 13.65 10.37
N GLN A 121 11.60 14.45 10.26
CA GLN A 121 11.61 15.80 10.81
C GLN A 121 11.66 15.74 12.34
N SER A 122 12.63 16.43 12.93
CA SER A 122 12.82 16.42 14.39
C SER A 122 13.55 17.68 14.84
N GLY A 123 13.39 18.03 16.12
CA GLY A 123 14.06 19.19 16.70
C GLY A 123 13.72 20.49 15.95
N GLY A 124 14.75 21.17 15.44
CA GLY A 124 14.61 22.43 14.72
C GLY A 124 14.08 22.31 13.29
N THR A 125 14.08 21.12 12.67
CA THR A 125 13.57 20.92 11.30
C THR A 125 12.08 20.55 11.26
N GLU A 126 11.44 20.44 12.43
CA GLU A 126 10.05 20.03 12.55
C GLU A 126 9.10 21.17 12.15
N TRP A 127 8.34 20.98 11.07
CA TRP A 127 7.37 21.97 10.60
C TRP A 127 6.35 22.37 11.67
N SER A 128 6.00 21.47 12.60
CA SER A 128 5.06 21.77 13.69
C SER A 128 5.56 22.89 14.63
N LYS A 129 6.88 23.08 14.74
CA LYS A 129 7.55 24.04 15.62
C LYS A 129 8.00 25.31 14.89
N ARG A 130 7.89 25.34 13.56
CA ARG A 130 8.24 26.50 12.75
C ARG A 130 7.16 27.56 12.82
N ASP A 131 7.58 28.81 12.71
CA ASP A 131 6.67 29.94 12.59
C ASP A 131 5.98 29.90 11.22
N LYS A 132 4.65 29.72 11.26
CA LYS A 132 3.80 29.60 10.07
C LYS A 132 3.76 30.87 9.23
N SER A 133 4.14 32.02 9.78
CA SER A 133 4.08 33.30 9.10
C SER A 133 5.33 33.63 8.28
N THR A 134 6.49 33.10 8.68
CA THR A 134 7.81 33.45 8.12
C THR A 134 8.51 32.27 7.46
N TYR A 135 8.25 31.05 7.91
CA TYR A 135 8.93 29.86 7.40
C TYR A 135 8.32 29.38 6.08
N ASP A 136 9.19 29.00 5.15
CA ASP A 136 8.80 28.37 3.89
C ASP A 136 9.20 26.88 3.88
N PRO A 137 8.24 25.95 4.03
CA PRO A 137 8.51 24.51 4.00
C PRO A 137 8.77 23.96 2.58
N THR A 138 8.63 24.77 1.52
CA THR A 138 8.91 24.29 0.15
C THR A 138 10.40 24.10 -0.12
N ASP A 139 11.26 24.91 0.50
CA ASP A 139 12.72 24.76 0.42
C ASP A 139 13.17 23.41 1.01
N ASP A 140 12.51 22.96 2.08
CA ASP A 140 12.74 21.64 2.65
C ASP A 140 12.37 20.52 1.66
N ILE A 141 11.26 20.67 0.92
CA ILE A 141 10.84 19.69 -0.09
C ILE A 141 11.84 19.63 -1.25
N GLU A 142 12.34 20.78 -1.70
CA GLU A 142 13.39 20.83 -2.73
C GLU A 142 14.66 20.13 -2.26
N ALA A 143 15.09 20.38 -1.01
CA ALA A 143 16.23 19.69 -0.41
C ALA A 143 16.01 18.17 -0.30
N TYR A 144 14.79 17.73 0.05
CA TYR A 144 14.45 16.30 0.10
C TYR A 144 14.47 15.66 -1.29
N ALA A 145 13.98 16.37 -2.31
CA ALA A 145 13.96 15.89 -3.69
C ALA A 145 15.37 15.70 -4.27
N LEU A 146 16.35 16.52 -3.86
CA LEU A 146 17.75 16.38 -4.29
C LEU A 146 18.42 15.08 -3.84
N ASN A 147 17.89 14.39 -2.82
CA ASN A 147 18.41 13.08 -2.41
C ASN A 147 18.01 11.95 -3.39
N ALA A 148 17.03 12.20 -4.26
CA ALA A 148 16.65 11.25 -5.29
C ALA A 148 17.66 11.25 -6.44
N SER A 149 17.88 10.08 -7.06
CA SER A 149 18.76 9.96 -8.24
C SER A 149 18.14 10.49 -9.53
N GLY A 150 16.89 10.96 -9.48
CA GLY A 150 16.13 11.44 -10.64
C GLY A 150 15.17 12.57 -10.25
N VAL A 151 14.49 13.12 -11.26
CA VAL A 151 13.56 14.24 -11.05
C VAL A 151 12.30 13.76 -10.34
N VAL A 152 11.96 14.43 -9.23
CA VAL A 152 10.72 14.19 -8.48
C VAL A 152 9.68 15.22 -8.94
N ASN A 153 8.53 14.75 -9.42
CA ASN A 153 7.44 15.59 -9.91
C ASN A 153 6.10 15.37 -9.17
N ILE A 154 6.02 14.37 -8.31
CA ILE A 154 4.82 14.04 -7.53
C ILE A 154 5.21 13.93 -6.06
N ILE A 155 4.44 14.60 -5.20
CA ILE A 155 4.48 14.45 -3.76
C ILE A 155 3.12 13.97 -3.27
N VAL A 156 3.12 12.95 -2.41
CA VAL A 156 1.91 12.40 -1.81
C VAL A 156 1.92 12.72 -0.32
N PHE A 157 0.83 13.35 0.15
CA PHE A 157 0.67 13.70 1.56
C PHE A 157 -0.44 12.86 2.21
N ASP A 158 -0.24 12.54 3.48
CA ASP A 158 -1.33 12.15 4.35
C ASP A 158 -2.18 13.40 4.72
N PRO A 159 -3.43 13.23 5.21
CA PRO A 159 -4.28 14.36 5.55
C PRO A 159 -3.68 15.33 6.59
N LYS A 160 -2.89 14.84 7.57
CA LYS A 160 -2.27 15.69 8.58
C LYS A 160 -1.05 16.41 8.02
N GLY A 161 -0.19 15.71 7.27
CA GLY A 161 0.94 16.31 6.56
C GLY A 161 0.48 17.44 5.64
N TRP A 162 -0.56 17.20 4.84
CA TRP A 162 -1.15 18.23 3.98
C TRP A 162 -1.70 19.42 4.77
N ALA A 163 -2.44 19.16 5.85
CA ALA A 163 -3.02 20.21 6.69
C ALA A 163 -1.95 21.09 7.34
N LEU A 164 -0.82 20.50 7.76
CA LEU A 164 0.32 21.24 8.31
C LEU A 164 1.03 22.04 7.23
N PHE A 165 1.36 21.42 6.09
CA PHE A 165 2.04 22.05 4.98
C PHE A 165 1.28 23.28 4.44
N ARG A 166 -0.03 23.15 4.21
CA ARG A 166 -0.87 24.28 3.75
C ARG A 166 -1.11 25.35 4.82
N SER A 167 -0.68 25.15 6.07
CA SER A 167 -0.90 26.12 7.15
C SER A 167 0.07 27.30 7.09
N PHE A 168 1.23 27.12 6.45
CA PHE A 168 2.24 28.14 6.25
C PHE A 168 1.77 29.20 5.25
N LYS A 169 2.06 30.47 5.55
CA LYS A 169 1.68 31.61 4.73
C LYS A 169 2.30 31.54 3.33
N ALA A 170 3.60 31.25 3.25
CA ALA A 170 4.33 31.10 1.98
C ALA A 170 3.68 30.04 1.06
N VAL A 171 3.25 28.90 1.63
CA VAL A 171 2.57 27.84 0.88
C VAL A 171 1.20 28.31 0.39
N LYS A 172 0.43 29.00 1.22
CA LYS A 172 -0.88 29.54 0.80
C LYS A 172 -0.74 30.55 -0.35
N GLU A 173 0.27 31.41 -0.29
CA GLU A 173 0.55 32.38 -1.35
C GLU A 173 0.97 31.68 -2.66
N LYS A 174 1.80 30.63 -2.58
CA LYS A 174 2.20 29.81 -3.73
C LYS A 174 1.05 29.00 -4.34
N LEU A 175 0.11 28.53 -3.50
CA LEU A 175 -1.07 27.77 -3.94
C LEU A 175 -2.23 28.67 -4.39
N ASP A 176 -2.20 29.97 -4.11
CA ASP A 176 -3.23 30.91 -4.54
C ASP A 176 -3.07 31.25 -6.02
N THR A 177 -3.57 30.35 -6.87
CA THR A 177 -3.56 30.51 -8.33
C THR A 177 -4.61 31.52 -8.84
N ARG A 178 -5.28 32.28 -7.95
CA ARG A 178 -6.38 33.21 -8.33
C ARG A 178 -5.92 34.65 -8.59
N ARG A 179 -4.62 34.91 -8.63
CA ARG A 179 -4.08 36.21 -9.07
C ARG A 179 -3.30 36.06 -10.37
N GLY A 180 -4.03 35.95 -11.48
CA GLY A 180 -3.53 36.31 -12.81
C GLY A 180 -3.47 35.20 -13.87
N SER A 181 -4.60 34.58 -14.21
CA SER A 181 -5.08 34.34 -15.60
C SER A 181 -6.46 33.68 -15.57
#